data_AF-X1CER1-F1
#
_entry.id   AF-X1CER1-F1
#
_cell.length_a   1.000
_cell.length_b   1.000
_cell.length_c   1.000
_cell.angle_alpha   90.00
_cell.angle_beta   90.00
_cell.angle_gamma   90.00
#
_symmetry.space_group_name_H-M   'P 1'
#
loop_
_entity.id
_entity.type
_entity.pdbx_description
1 polymer ?
#
loop_
_entity_poly.entity_id
_entity_poly.type
_entity_poly.pdbx_seq_one_letter_code
_entity_poly.pdbx_strand_id
1 'polypeptide(L)'
;MEELTNNEKLPVTVVGGCYNSQFTVSMVPTALEYFLFYFGIYNNMHTFGTVVPECWSWYMVKMPETGSIATIGNTGTGWGWEGEFCTVGAGDGWISSEFFRQYGENGYDILGDNYLQTQTKYISQFRE
;
A
#
# COMPACT_ATOMS: atom_id res chain seq x y z
N MET A 1 -2.15 1.72 16.64
CA MET A 1 -3.06 2.48 15.75
C MET A 1 -4.46 2.68 16.34
N GLU A 2 -4.76 2.19 17.54
CA GLU A 2 -6.04 2.45 18.25
C GLU A 2 -6.21 3.93 18.70
N GLU A 3 -5.25 4.79 18.37
CA GLU A 3 -5.26 6.21 18.69
C GLU A 3 -5.92 7.07 17.59
N LEU A 4 -6.33 6.48 16.46
CA LEU A 4 -7.00 7.20 15.39
C LEU A 4 -8.43 7.59 15.79
N THR A 5 -8.71 8.89 15.80
CA THR A 5 -10.01 9.46 16.23
C THR A 5 -10.84 10.01 15.07
N ASN A 6 -10.61 9.57 13.82
CA ASN A 6 -11.28 10.10 12.63
C ASN A 6 -12.66 9.47 12.38
N ASN A 7 -13.48 9.43 13.43
CA ASN A 7 -14.80 8.83 13.40
C ASN A 7 -15.68 9.50 12.33
N GLU A 8 -16.36 8.68 11.52
CA GLU A 8 -17.21 9.11 10.39
C GLU A 8 -16.50 9.94 9.30
N LYS A 9 -15.17 10.10 9.40
CA LYS A 9 -14.34 10.88 8.48
C LYS A 9 -13.24 10.00 7.92
N LEU A 10 -13.68 8.98 7.19
CA LEU A 10 -12.80 7.93 6.67
C LEU A 10 -12.18 8.37 5.33
N PRO A 11 -10.85 8.62 5.26
CA PRO A 11 -10.18 8.96 4.02
C PRO A 11 -9.98 7.73 3.13
N VAL A 12 -9.75 7.99 1.83
CA VAL A 12 -9.02 7.07 0.96
C VAL A 12 -7.53 7.31 1.19
N THR A 13 -6.80 6.32 1.66
CA THR A 13 -5.38 6.47 2.01
C THR A 13 -4.50 5.80 0.96
N VAL A 14 -3.61 6.58 0.34
CA VAL A 14 -2.65 6.10 -0.65
C VAL A 14 -1.25 6.17 -0.06
N VAL A 15 -0.54 5.04 -0.03
CA VAL A 15 0.78 4.95 0.60
C VAL A 15 1.78 4.31 -0.35
N GLY A 16 2.77 5.10 -0.78
CA GLY A 16 4.01 4.60 -1.35
C GLY A 16 4.90 4.00 -0.26
N GLY A 17 5.32 2.76 -0.44
CA GLY A 17 6.13 2.04 0.55
C GLY A 17 6.09 0.53 0.35
N CYS A 18 7.11 -0.15 0.86
CA CYS A 18 7.25 -1.59 0.70
C CYS A 18 6.23 -2.37 1.53
N TYR A 19 5.58 -3.36 0.90
CA TYR A 19 4.75 -4.41 1.52
C TYR A 19 3.57 -3.93 2.40
N ASN A 20 3.22 -2.64 2.36
CA ASN A 20 2.14 -2.08 3.17
C ASN A 20 0.75 -2.67 2.82
N SER A 21 0.60 -3.19 1.59
CA SER A 21 -0.60 -3.90 1.11
C SER A 21 -0.33 -5.37 0.80
N GLN A 22 0.67 -6.02 1.43
CA GLN A 22 0.93 -7.46 1.25
C GLN A 22 -0.19 -8.30 1.88
N PHE A 23 -1.34 -8.40 1.20
CA PHE A 23 -2.56 -9.01 1.72
C PHE A 23 -2.47 -10.52 1.97
N THR A 24 -1.38 -11.16 1.53
CA THR A 24 -1.13 -12.59 1.73
C THR A 24 -0.50 -12.92 3.09
N VAL A 25 -0.05 -11.92 3.87
CA VAL A 25 0.47 -12.16 5.22
C VAL A 25 -0.65 -12.55 6.18
N SER A 26 -0.34 -13.47 7.10
CA SER A 26 -1.25 -13.90 8.16
C SER A 26 -0.45 -14.46 9.34
N MET A 27 -1.05 -14.51 10.52
CA MET A 27 -0.39 -14.92 11.76
C MET A 27 0.21 -16.33 11.69
N VAL A 28 -0.53 -17.30 11.15
CA VAL A 28 -0.07 -18.70 11.06
C VAL A 28 1.14 -18.86 10.13
N PRO A 29 1.11 -18.42 8.85
CA PRO A 29 2.26 -18.57 7.98
C PRO A 29 3.47 -17.74 8.45
N THR A 30 3.26 -16.58 9.09
CA THR A 30 4.37 -15.74 9.59
C THR A 30 5.00 -16.31 10.86
N ALA A 31 4.22 -16.94 11.74
CA ALA A 31 4.75 -17.70 12.86
C ALA A 31 5.52 -18.95 12.42
N LEU A 32 5.06 -19.63 11.37
CA LEU A 32 5.79 -20.73 10.76
C LEU A 32 7.09 -20.24 10.10
N GLU A 33 7.05 -19.08 9.42
CA GLU A 33 8.25 -18.44 8.89
C GLU A 33 9.26 -18.16 9.99
N TYR A 34 8.86 -17.62 11.14
CA TYR A 34 9.77 -17.40 12.27
C TYR A 34 10.51 -18.69 12.68
N PHE A 35 9.77 -19.80 12.77
CA PHE A 35 10.36 -21.10 13.06
C PHE A 35 11.30 -21.57 11.94
N LEU A 36 10.91 -21.46 10.69
CA LEU A 36 11.72 -21.84 9.52
C LEU A 36 12.98 -20.97 9.38
N PHE A 37 12.87 -19.68 9.68
CA PHE A 37 13.96 -18.71 9.66
C PHE A 37 15.04 -19.07 10.67
N TYR A 38 14.65 -19.58 11.85
CA TYR A 38 15.60 -20.12 12.83
C TYR A 38 16.43 -21.30 12.27
N PHE A 39 15.88 -22.07 11.34
CA PHE A 39 16.59 -23.16 10.63
C PHE A 39 17.22 -22.72 9.29
N GLY A 40 17.25 -21.42 8.99
CA GLY A 40 17.83 -20.89 7.75
C GLY A 40 16.99 -21.12 6.49
N ILE A 41 15.70 -21.46 6.64
CA ILE A 41 14.77 -21.66 5.53
C ILE A 41 13.95 -20.38 5.34
N TYR A 42 14.07 -19.77 4.15
CA TYR A 42 13.36 -18.54 3.79
C TYR A 42 12.24 -18.83 2.79
N ASN A 43 11.02 -18.41 3.10
CA ASN A 43 9.81 -18.67 2.31
C ASN A 43 9.33 -17.43 1.52
N ASN A 44 10.20 -16.42 1.29
CA ASN A 44 9.92 -15.18 0.57
C ASN A 44 8.77 -14.33 1.13
N MET A 45 8.33 -14.61 2.35
CA MET A 45 7.50 -13.68 3.10
C MET A 45 8.42 -12.58 3.64
N HIS A 46 8.15 -11.34 3.26
CA HIS A 46 8.98 -10.19 3.65
C HIS A 46 8.67 -9.73 5.07
N THR A 47 8.45 -10.68 5.99
CA THR A 47 8.14 -10.42 7.40
C THR A 47 9.35 -10.59 8.32
N PHE A 48 10.44 -11.19 7.79
CA PHE A 48 11.73 -11.31 8.47
C PHE A 48 11.63 -11.96 9.86
N GLY A 49 10.81 -13.01 9.96
CA GLY A 49 10.54 -13.71 11.22
C GLY A 49 9.65 -12.95 12.20
N THR A 50 9.04 -11.83 11.80
CA THR A 50 8.05 -11.14 12.62
C THR A 50 6.69 -11.79 12.40
N VAL A 51 5.98 -12.10 13.50
CA VAL A 51 4.59 -12.57 13.39
C VAL A 51 3.71 -11.39 13.00
N VAL A 52 3.25 -11.39 11.74
CA VAL A 52 2.42 -10.33 11.16
C VAL A 52 1.03 -10.90 10.92
N PRO A 53 0.01 -10.52 11.72
CA PRO A 53 -1.34 -11.06 11.58
C PRO A 53 -2.04 -10.60 10.29
N GLU A 54 -1.71 -9.41 9.81
CA GLU A 54 -2.27 -8.79 8.60
C GLU A 54 -1.41 -7.60 8.15
N CYS A 55 -1.58 -7.14 6.90
CA CYS A 55 -0.86 -5.97 6.41
C CYS A 55 -1.47 -4.65 6.90
N TRP A 56 -0.70 -3.57 6.78
CA TRP A 56 -1.11 -2.22 7.17
C TRP A 56 -2.42 -1.80 6.49
N SER A 57 -2.57 -2.05 5.19
CA SER A 57 -3.79 -1.72 4.44
C SER A 57 -5.04 -2.41 4.99
N TRP A 58 -4.94 -3.70 5.32
CA TRP A 58 -6.05 -4.45 5.94
C TRP A 58 -6.40 -3.88 7.32
N TYR A 59 -5.39 -3.59 8.12
CA TYR A 59 -5.59 -3.00 9.44
C TYR A 59 -6.35 -1.67 9.36
N MET A 60 -6.00 -0.80 8.40
CA MET A 60 -6.64 0.50 8.21
C MET A 60 -8.12 0.43 7.83
N VAL A 61 -8.52 -0.54 6.99
CA VAL A 61 -9.90 -0.66 6.50
C VAL A 61 -10.82 -1.44 7.44
N LYS A 62 -10.27 -2.27 8.33
CA LYS A 62 -11.07 -3.09 9.25
C LYS A 62 -11.40 -2.42 10.58
N MET A 63 -10.75 -1.30 10.91
CA MET A 63 -10.95 -0.65 12.20
C MET A 63 -12.41 -0.21 12.36
N PRO A 64 -13.07 -0.51 13.50
CA PRO A 64 -14.43 -0.05 13.73
C PRO A 64 -14.48 1.48 13.82
N GLU A 65 -15.38 2.10 13.07
CA GLU A 65 -15.70 3.54 13.11
C GLU A 65 -14.57 4.52 12.72
N THR A 66 -13.31 4.06 12.65
CA THR A 66 -12.11 4.86 12.40
C THR A 66 -11.25 4.25 11.28
N GLY A 67 -10.12 4.89 10.93
CA GLY A 67 -9.19 4.34 9.93
C GLY A 67 -9.40 4.88 8.53
N SER A 68 -9.65 4.03 7.55
CA SER A 68 -9.78 4.43 6.13
C SER A 68 -10.93 3.71 5.44
N ILE A 69 -11.62 4.39 4.52
CA ILE A 69 -12.70 3.79 3.73
C ILE A 69 -12.14 2.91 2.61
N ALA A 70 -10.94 3.24 2.15
CA ALA A 70 -10.15 2.45 1.22
C ALA A 70 -8.67 2.71 1.41
N THR A 71 -7.84 1.74 1.05
CA THR A 71 -6.39 1.90 1.01
C THR A 71 -5.82 1.47 -0.34
N ILE A 72 -4.77 2.15 -0.78
CA ILE A 72 -3.98 1.82 -1.97
C ILE A 72 -2.51 1.78 -1.53
N GLY A 73 -1.81 0.73 -1.94
CA GLY A 73 -0.41 0.52 -1.63
C GLY A 73 0.14 -0.72 -2.32
N ASN A 74 1.33 -1.14 -1.90
CA ASN A 74 2.15 -2.11 -2.61
C ASN A 74 2.10 -3.48 -1.92
N THR A 75 1.83 -4.51 -2.72
CA THR A 75 1.92 -5.91 -2.27
C THR A 75 3.38 -6.40 -2.16
N GLY A 76 4.29 -5.74 -2.89
CA GLY A 76 5.72 -6.03 -2.94
C GLY A 76 6.57 -4.82 -2.57
N THR A 77 7.81 -4.79 -3.08
CA THR A 77 8.71 -3.63 -2.91
C THR A 77 8.12 -2.39 -3.59
N GLY A 78 8.06 -1.30 -2.84
CA GLY A 78 7.69 0.01 -3.34
C GLY A 78 8.94 0.81 -3.68
N TRP A 79 9.25 0.92 -4.97
CA TRP A 79 10.41 1.65 -5.43
C TRP A 79 9.99 3.06 -5.86
N GLY A 80 10.77 4.06 -5.46
CA GLY A 80 10.56 5.45 -5.87
C GLY A 80 11.86 6.24 -5.79
N TRP A 81 11.84 7.44 -6.33
CA TRP A 81 12.98 8.36 -6.22
C TRP A 81 13.06 8.93 -4.80
N GLU A 82 14.26 9.25 -4.35
CA GLU A 82 14.52 9.86 -3.05
C GLU A 82 14.74 11.37 -3.15
N GLY A 83 14.71 12.06 -2.01
CA GLY A 83 15.04 13.49 -1.93
C GLY A 83 14.01 14.37 -2.66
N GLU A 84 14.49 15.34 -3.44
CA GLU A 84 13.64 16.34 -4.11
C GLU A 84 12.70 15.74 -5.17
N PHE A 85 13.00 14.53 -5.66
CA PHE A 85 12.21 13.85 -6.68
C PHE A 85 11.20 12.87 -6.09
N CYS A 86 11.04 12.80 -4.76
CA CYS A 86 10.22 11.77 -4.13
C CYS A 86 8.73 11.82 -4.48
N THR A 87 8.22 12.94 -4.98
CA THR A 87 6.80 13.09 -5.38
C THR A 87 6.60 13.21 -6.89
N VAL A 88 7.68 13.45 -7.64
CA VAL A 88 7.64 13.74 -9.10
C VAL A 88 8.48 12.78 -9.94
N GLY A 89 9.42 12.06 -9.32
CA GLY A 89 10.20 11.01 -9.94
C GLY A 89 9.41 9.70 -10.00
N ALA A 90 9.76 8.84 -10.94
CA ALA A 90 9.06 7.58 -11.24
C ALA A 90 8.85 6.67 -10.01
N GLY A 91 7.99 5.66 -10.15
CA GLY A 91 7.68 4.73 -9.08
C GLY A 91 6.60 5.24 -8.12
N ASP A 92 6.69 4.81 -6.87
CA ASP A 92 5.70 5.01 -5.81
C ASP A 92 5.35 6.49 -5.59
N GLY A 93 6.33 7.38 -5.68
CA GLY A 93 6.16 8.82 -5.54
C GLY A 93 5.23 9.43 -6.57
N TRP A 94 5.49 9.14 -7.84
CA TRP A 94 4.70 9.63 -8.96
C TRP A 94 3.32 8.98 -9.00
N ILE A 95 3.22 7.65 -8.86
CA ILE A 95 1.92 6.95 -8.99
C ILE A 95 0.94 7.34 -7.87
N SER A 96 1.46 7.58 -6.66
CA SER A 96 0.64 8.04 -5.53
C SER A 96 0.10 9.45 -5.77
N SER A 97 0.92 10.35 -6.31
CA SER A 97 0.50 11.72 -6.65
C SER A 97 -0.46 11.74 -7.84
N GLU A 98 -0.24 10.87 -8.82
CA GLU A 98 -1.09 10.73 -10.00
C GLU A 98 -2.52 10.31 -9.64
N PHE A 99 -2.71 9.47 -8.62
CA PHE A 99 -4.05 9.10 -8.13
C PHE A 99 -4.89 10.33 -7.77
N PHE A 100 -4.29 11.30 -7.08
CA PHE A 100 -4.99 12.53 -6.70
C PHE A 100 -5.20 13.45 -7.89
N ARG A 101 -4.29 13.45 -8.86
CA ARG A 101 -4.42 14.23 -10.09
C ARG A 101 -5.57 13.70 -10.96
N GLN A 102 -5.70 12.38 -11.11
CA GLN A 102 -6.78 11.74 -11.84
C GLN A 102 -8.15 12.04 -11.22
N TYR A 103 -8.24 12.08 -9.89
CA TYR A 103 -9.44 12.52 -9.18
C TYR A 103 -9.72 14.03 -9.39
N GLY A 104 -8.74 14.90 -9.08
CA GLY A 104 -8.95 16.34 -9.02
C GLY A 104 -9.00 17.07 -10.36
N GLU A 105 -8.27 16.60 -11.37
CA GLU A 105 -8.21 17.25 -12.70
C GLU A 105 -9.12 16.57 -13.72
N ASN A 106 -9.27 15.25 -13.67
CA ASN A 106 -9.99 14.48 -14.70
C ASN A 106 -11.38 14.01 -14.25
N GLY A 107 -11.75 14.18 -12.97
CA GLY A 107 -13.09 13.86 -12.47
C GLY A 107 -13.40 12.37 -12.40
N TYR A 108 -12.39 11.51 -12.22
CA TYR A 108 -12.62 10.08 -12.00
C TYR A 108 -13.07 9.83 -10.54
N ASP A 109 -14.37 9.95 -10.29
CA ASP A 109 -14.95 9.89 -8.93
C ASP A 109 -15.14 8.46 -8.38
N ILE A 110 -15.14 7.44 -9.25
CA ILE A 110 -15.23 6.04 -8.84
C ILE A 110 -13.82 5.52 -8.52
N LEU A 111 -13.60 5.06 -7.29
CA LEU A 111 -12.28 4.63 -6.80
C LEU A 111 -11.54 3.67 -7.75
N GLY A 112 -12.26 2.65 -8.24
CA GLY A 112 -11.71 1.66 -9.17
C GLY A 112 -11.32 2.26 -10.52
N ASP A 113 -12.17 3.12 -11.09
CA ASP A 113 -11.90 3.80 -12.36
C ASP A 113 -10.73 4.78 -12.21
N ASN A 114 -10.69 5.54 -11.10
CA ASN A 114 -9.58 6.44 -10.80
C ASN A 114 -8.24 5.69 -10.75
N TYR A 115 -8.20 4.56 -10.03
CA TYR A 115 -6.97 3.78 -9.89
C TYR A 115 -6.60 3.04 -11.18
N LEU A 116 -7.57 2.62 -11.99
CA LEU A 116 -7.33 2.10 -13.35
C LEU A 116 -6.65 3.15 -14.24
N GLN A 117 -7.16 4.39 -14.23
CA GLN A 117 -6.61 5.47 -15.03
C GLN A 117 -5.24 5.91 -14.54
N THR A 118 -5.02 5.91 -13.22
CA THR A 118 -3.71 6.13 -12.59
C THR A 118 -2.66 5.15 -13.12
N GLN A 119 -2.97 3.84 -13.09
CA GLN A 119 -2.05 2.80 -13.59
C GLN A 119 -1.85 2.90 -15.10
N THR A 120 -2.92 3.14 -15.86
CA THR A 120 -2.85 3.32 -17.32
C THR A 120 -1.94 4.48 -17.68
N LYS A 121 -2.08 5.62 -16.98
CA LYS A 121 -1.25 6.79 -17.21
C LYS A 121 0.20 6.53 -16.81
N TYR A 122 0.44 5.88 -15.66
CA TYR A 122 1.79 5.50 -15.23
C TYR A 122 2.51 4.68 -16.30
N ILE A 123 1.88 3.62 -16.80
CA ILE A 123 2.43 2.78 -17.87
C ILE A 123 2.67 3.61 -19.12
N SER A 124 1.74 4.48 -19.52
CA SER A 124 1.91 5.33 -20.71
C SER A 124 3.08 6.32 -20.61
N GLN A 125 3.39 6.79 -19.41
CA GLN A 125 4.40 7.82 -19.14
C GLN A 125 5.82 7.24 -19.10
N PHE A 126 5.97 6.02 -18.57
CA PHE A 126 7.27 5.38 -18.33
C PHE A 126 7.50 4.14 -19.19
N ARG A 127 6.73 3.98 -20.27
CA ARG A 127 6.97 2.92 -21.26
C ARG A 127 8.26 3.24 -22.02
N GLU A 128 9.20 2.30 -22.00
CA GLU A 128 10.38 2.29 -22.89
C GLU A 128 9.99 2.18 -24.36
#